data_AF-A0A350YPL2-F1
#
_entry.id   AF-A0A350YPL2-F1
#
_cell.length_a   1.000
_cell.length_b   1.000
_cell.length_c   1.000
_cell.angle_alpha   90.00
_cell.angle_beta   90.00
_cell.angle_gamma   90.00
#
_symmetry.space_group_name_H-M   'P 1'
#
loop_
_entity.id
_entity.type
_entity.pdbx_description
1 polymer ?
#
loop_
_entity_poly.entity_id
_entity_poly.type
_entity_poly.pdbx_seq_one_letter_code
_entity_poly.pdbx_strand_id
1 'polypeptide(L)'
;MDETPGGLFTIFITTMFLGLGAMSYGQLIFSWESAFFDGIMARKNDFIAYVRAKYYLQVLVTLIAFVPIAVVVTISGKMSLFLLAALMLFNPGPNSLLTMVLATLNDARIDLDAGTFMNYQGMKGSQFVMTFLFVLVPVGIYKLLSLAADENTAVVILSFLGIIFIAFSNWWLKKFIAGTFMHRKYKSLEGYRKLSA
;
A
#
# COMPACT_ATOMS: atom_id res chain seq x y z
N MET A 1 -21.24 -27.10 16.35
CA MET A 1 -21.45 -25.99 15.40
C MET A 1 -20.47 -24.91 15.83
N ASP A 2 -19.19 -25.05 15.45
CA ASP A 2 -18.12 -24.10 15.78
C ASP A 2 -17.10 -24.13 14.63
N GLU A 3 -17.54 -23.71 13.45
CA GLU A 3 -16.60 -23.32 12.41
C GLU A 3 -16.41 -21.81 12.53
N THR A 4 -15.31 -21.39 13.15
CA THR A 4 -14.85 -19.99 13.09
C THR A 4 -14.89 -19.55 11.62
N PRO A 5 -15.60 -18.47 11.24
CA PRO A 5 -15.66 -18.03 9.86
C PRO A 5 -14.27 -17.51 9.42
N GLY A 6 -13.43 -18.43 8.95
CA GLY A 6 -12.10 -18.16 8.39
C GLY A 6 -10.97 -18.35 9.38
N GLY A 7 -10.24 -19.45 9.24
CA GLY A 7 -8.97 -19.61 9.93
C GLY A 7 -8.04 -18.44 9.62
N LEU A 8 -7.18 -18.07 10.57
CA LEU A 8 -6.19 -16.99 10.46
C LEU A 8 -5.42 -17.03 9.12
N PHE A 9 -5.16 -18.25 8.63
CA PHE A 9 -4.53 -18.49 7.33
C PHE A 9 -5.34 -17.94 6.15
N THR A 10 -6.66 -18.10 6.13
CA THR A 10 -7.53 -17.52 5.09
C THR A 10 -7.48 -16.00 5.14
N ILE A 11 -7.51 -15.40 6.33
CA ILE A 11 -7.42 -13.94 6.48
C ILE A 11 -6.08 -13.42 5.97
N PHE A 12 -4.99 -14.10 6.32
CA PHE A 12 -3.66 -13.78 5.86
C PHE A 12 -3.54 -13.82 4.33
N ILE A 13 -3.95 -14.94 3.71
CA ILE A 13 -3.89 -15.13 2.26
C ILE A 13 -4.76 -14.10 1.54
N THR A 14 -6.00 -13.91 1.98
CA THR A 14 -6.90 -12.91 1.39
C THR A 14 -6.31 -11.50 1.47
N THR A 15 -5.75 -11.12 2.63
CA THR A 15 -5.10 -9.82 2.81
C THR A 15 -3.90 -9.65 1.88
N MET A 16 -3.09 -10.69 1.72
CA MET A 16 -1.94 -10.69 0.82
C MET A 16 -2.38 -10.45 -0.63
N PHE A 17 -3.33 -11.22 -1.16
CA PHE A 17 -3.79 -11.07 -2.54
C PHE A 17 -4.52 -9.74 -2.80
N LEU A 18 -5.28 -9.26 -1.81
CA LEU A 18 -6.02 -8.00 -1.92
C LEU A 18 -5.11 -6.78 -2.08
N GLY A 19 -3.93 -6.81 -1.45
CA GLY A 19 -3.01 -5.68 -1.48
C GLY A 19 -1.75 -5.84 -2.31
N LEU A 20 -1.41 -7.06 -2.77
CA LEU A 20 -0.15 -7.34 -3.47
C LEU A 20 0.10 -6.37 -4.64
N GLY A 21 -0.91 -6.11 -5.47
CA GLY A 21 -0.78 -5.20 -6.62
C GLY A 21 -0.55 -3.75 -6.20
N ALA A 22 -1.42 -3.20 -5.35
CA ALA A 22 -1.34 -1.81 -4.89
C ALA A 22 -0.05 -1.55 -4.12
N MET A 23 0.39 -2.54 -3.35
CA MET A 23 1.62 -2.50 -2.56
C MET A 23 2.87 -2.55 -3.43
N SER A 24 2.98 -3.52 -4.34
CA SER A 24 4.16 -3.70 -5.20
C SER A 24 4.41 -2.44 -6.04
N TYR A 25 3.32 -1.83 -6.53
CA TYR A 25 3.38 -0.53 -7.17
C TYR A 25 3.76 0.58 -6.19
N GLY A 26 3.07 0.66 -5.05
CA GLY A 26 3.20 1.74 -4.07
C GLY A 26 4.59 1.85 -3.43
N GLN A 27 5.28 0.74 -3.21
CA GLN A 27 6.63 0.73 -2.63
C GLN A 27 7.67 1.44 -3.50
N LEU A 28 7.45 1.42 -4.82
CA LEU A 28 8.36 1.97 -5.83
C LEU A 28 7.73 3.18 -6.54
N ILE A 29 6.68 3.78 -5.97
CA ILE A 29 5.79 4.74 -6.62
C ILE A 29 6.50 5.95 -7.25
N PHE A 30 7.62 6.39 -6.68
CA PHE A 30 8.47 7.45 -7.23
C PHE A 30 9.62 6.90 -8.08
N SER A 31 10.15 5.73 -7.72
CA SER A 31 11.25 5.08 -8.43
C SER A 31 10.87 4.64 -9.85
N TRP A 32 9.61 4.31 -10.12
CA TRP A 32 9.12 3.97 -11.47
C TRP A 32 9.37 5.08 -12.50
N GLU A 33 9.41 6.35 -12.08
CA GLU A 33 9.63 7.50 -12.95
C GLU A 33 10.95 8.22 -12.63
N SER A 34 11.85 7.53 -11.92
CA SER A 34 13.13 8.08 -11.45
C SER A 34 13.97 8.70 -12.57
N ALA A 35 14.00 8.09 -13.77
CA ALA A 35 14.74 8.60 -14.93
C ALA A 35 14.25 9.96 -15.45
N PHE A 36 12.97 10.28 -15.26
CA PHE A 36 12.34 11.52 -15.77
C PHE A 36 12.11 12.56 -14.66
N PHE A 37 12.51 12.24 -13.42
CA PHE A 37 12.11 12.98 -12.25
C PHE A 37 12.72 14.39 -12.18
N ASP A 38 13.89 14.60 -12.80
CA ASP A 38 14.47 15.93 -13.00
C ASP A 38 13.54 16.83 -13.84
N GLY A 39 12.93 16.29 -14.88
CA GLY A 39 11.95 16.99 -15.71
C GLY A 39 10.64 17.27 -14.97
N ILE A 40 10.17 16.31 -14.17
CA ILE A 40 8.99 16.48 -13.30
C ILE A 40 9.23 17.64 -12.31
N MET A 41 10.44 17.71 -11.75
CA MET A 41 10.83 18.70 -10.75
C MET A 41 11.22 20.08 -11.30
N ALA A 42 11.54 20.18 -12.58
CA ALA A 42 11.86 21.44 -13.26
C ALA A 42 10.61 22.20 -13.75
N ARG A 43 9.48 21.49 -13.92
CA ARG A 43 8.22 22.10 -14.34
C ARG A 43 7.50 22.76 -13.17
N LYS A 44 6.77 23.85 -13.45
CA LYS A 44 5.84 24.48 -12.50
C LYS A 44 4.57 23.61 -12.39
N ASN A 45 4.69 22.44 -11.77
CA ASN A 45 3.58 21.52 -11.56
C ASN A 45 3.17 21.48 -10.08
N ASP A 46 1.89 21.22 -9.81
CA ASP A 46 1.43 20.92 -8.47
C ASP A 46 1.85 19.50 -8.09
N PHE A 47 2.96 19.38 -7.36
CA PHE A 47 3.44 18.09 -6.89
C PHE A 47 2.44 17.37 -5.98
N ILE A 48 1.57 18.12 -5.27
CA ILE A 48 0.52 17.51 -4.44
C ILE A 48 -0.49 16.82 -5.34
N ALA A 49 -0.85 17.42 -6.48
CA ALA A 49 -1.73 16.79 -7.47
C ALA A 49 -1.11 15.51 -8.05
N TYR A 50 0.20 15.52 -8.34
CA TYR A 50 0.93 14.32 -8.76
C TYR A 50 0.88 13.20 -7.71
N VAL A 51 1.18 13.50 -6.45
CA VAL A 51 1.12 12.54 -5.34
C VAL A 51 -0.31 12.00 -5.15
N ARG A 52 -1.33 12.86 -5.28
CA ARG A 52 -2.74 12.47 -5.19
C ARG A 52 -3.16 11.53 -6.31
N ALA A 53 -2.73 11.78 -7.55
CA ALA A 53 -3.01 10.88 -8.67
C ALA A 53 -2.43 9.49 -8.44
N LYS A 54 -1.20 9.41 -7.92
CA LYS A 54 -0.54 8.15 -7.56
C LYS A 54 -1.27 7.39 -6.44
N TYR A 55 -1.79 8.11 -5.45
CA TYR A 55 -2.64 7.53 -4.42
C TYR A 55 -3.93 6.95 -5.01
N TYR A 56 -4.64 7.70 -5.85
CA TYR A 56 -5.87 7.21 -6.49
C TYR A 56 -5.64 5.99 -7.37
N LEU A 57 -4.46 5.88 -7.99
CA LEU A 57 -4.09 4.66 -8.72
C LEU A 57 -3.98 3.45 -7.77
N GLN A 58 -3.41 3.60 -6.57
CA GLN A 58 -3.42 2.52 -5.58
C GLN A 58 -4.84 2.15 -5.16
N VAL A 59 -5.70 3.14 -4.89
CA VAL A 59 -7.11 2.89 -4.56
C VAL A 59 -7.78 2.09 -5.68
N LEU A 60 -7.59 2.51 -6.94
CA LEU A 60 -8.15 1.83 -8.10
C LEU A 60 -7.66 0.38 -8.22
N VAL A 61 -6.36 0.15 -8.06
CA VAL A 61 -5.78 -1.21 -8.10
C VAL A 61 -6.36 -2.09 -6.99
N THR A 62 -6.52 -1.57 -5.77
CA THR A 62 -7.17 -2.29 -4.68
C THR A 62 -8.63 -2.61 -4.99
N LEU A 63 -9.38 -1.66 -5.56
CA LEU A 63 -10.78 -1.88 -5.93
C LEU A 63 -10.92 -2.94 -7.04
N ILE A 64 -10.02 -2.93 -8.02
CA ILE A 64 -9.98 -3.96 -9.07
C ILE A 64 -9.67 -5.33 -8.47
N ALA A 65 -8.71 -5.42 -7.54
CA ALA A 65 -8.36 -6.66 -6.86
C ALA A 65 -9.49 -7.17 -5.93
N PHE A 66 -10.25 -6.25 -5.33
CA PHE A 66 -11.36 -6.59 -4.43
C PHE A 66 -12.47 -7.38 -5.13
N VAL A 67 -12.81 -7.05 -6.38
CA VAL A 67 -13.92 -7.69 -7.12
C VAL A 67 -13.76 -9.22 -7.24
N PRO A 68 -12.67 -9.77 -7.82
CA PRO A 68 -12.51 -11.21 -7.93
C PRO A 68 -12.36 -11.89 -6.55
N ILE A 69 -11.73 -11.22 -5.58
CA ILE A 69 -11.58 -11.77 -4.23
C ILE A 69 -12.93 -11.86 -3.52
N ALA A 70 -13.81 -10.87 -3.69
CA ALA A 70 -15.16 -10.89 -3.14
C ALA A 70 -15.99 -12.05 -3.70
N VAL A 71 -15.85 -12.35 -5.01
CA VAL A 71 -16.48 -13.52 -5.63
C VAL A 71 -15.98 -14.81 -4.96
N VAL A 72 -14.66 -14.99 -4.85
CA VAL A 72 -14.06 -16.19 -4.23
C VAL A 72 -14.50 -16.34 -2.76
N VAL A 73 -14.48 -15.25 -1.99
CA VAL A 73 -14.90 -15.26 -0.58
C VAL A 73 -16.37 -15.66 -0.45
N THR A 74 -17.25 -15.08 -1.28
CA THR A 74 -18.69 -15.39 -1.27
C THR A 74 -18.97 -16.85 -1.59
N ILE A 75 -18.29 -17.40 -2.61
CA ILE A 75 -18.46 -18.82 -3.01
C ILE A 75 -17.89 -19.76 -1.94
N SER A 76 -16.74 -19.41 -1.36
CA SER A 76 -16.06 -20.27 -0.40
C SER A 76 -16.77 -20.36 0.97
N GLY A 77 -17.50 -19.31 1.37
CA GLY A 77 -18.09 -19.19 2.70
C GLY A 77 -17.08 -19.08 3.85
N LYS A 78 -15.78 -19.06 3.56
CA LYS A 78 -14.70 -19.12 4.57
C LYS A 78 -14.39 -17.78 5.23
N MET A 79 -15.00 -16.68 4.81
CA MET A 79 -14.76 -15.36 5.39
C MET A 79 -16.00 -14.51 5.16
N SER A 80 -16.34 -13.63 6.11
CA SER A 80 -17.44 -12.70 5.92
C SER A 80 -17.07 -11.59 4.92
N LEU A 81 -18.02 -11.18 4.08
CA LEU A 81 -17.84 -10.03 3.18
C LEU A 81 -17.57 -8.73 3.96
N PHE A 82 -18.06 -8.62 5.20
CA PHE A 82 -17.78 -7.48 6.07
C PHE A 82 -16.31 -7.42 6.47
N LEU A 83 -15.70 -8.55 6.85
CA LEU A 83 -14.26 -8.60 7.15
C LEU A 83 -13.44 -8.31 5.89
N LEU A 84 -13.84 -8.85 4.74
CA LEU A 84 -13.17 -8.53 3.46
C LEU A 84 -13.25 -7.04 3.14
N ALA A 85 -14.40 -6.40 3.33
CA ALA A 85 -14.57 -4.96 3.13
C ALA A 85 -13.70 -4.14 4.11
N ALA A 86 -13.59 -4.56 5.37
CA ALA A 86 -12.71 -3.93 6.35
C ALA A 86 -11.23 -4.00 5.92
N LEU A 87 -10.77 -5.17 5.47
CA LEU A 87 -9.41 -5.36 4.95
C LEU A 87 -9.18 -4.56 3.65
N MET A 88 -10.21 -4.42 2.83
CA MET A 88 -10.17 -3.59 1.63
C MET A 88 -10.03 -2.11 1.98
N LEU A 89 -10.77 -1.59 2.97
CA LEU A 89 -10.64 -0.21 3.45
C LEU A 89 -9.27 0.06 4.10
N PHE A 90 -8.69 -0.95 4.73
CA PHE A 90 -7.37 -0.84 5.35
C PHE A 90 -6.25 -0.62 4.31
N ASN A 91 -6.42 -1.13 3.08
CA ASN A 91 -5.45 -1.02 1.99
C ASN A 91 -5.19 0.44 1.56
N PRO A 92 -6.18 1.18 1.02
CA PRO A 92 -6.02 2.58 0.66
C PRO A 92 -5.94 3.51 1.88
N GLY A 93 -6.30 3.04 3.07
CA GLY A 93 -6.15 3.79 4.31
C GLY A 93 -4.71 3.70 4.87
N PRO A 94 -4.52 3.04 6.02
CA PRO A 94 -3.21 2.98 6.69
C PRO A 94 -2.08 2.40 5.84
N ASN A 95 -2.37 1.36 5.06
CA ASN A 95 -1.36 0.67 4.28
C ASN A 95 -0.78 1.56 3.17
N SER A 96 -1.61 2.30 2.43
CA SER A 96 -1.15 3.28 1.45
C SER A 96 -0.36 4.43 2.08
N LEU A 97 -0.77 4.94 3.26
CA LEU A 97 0.03 5.93 3.98
C LEU A 97 1.45 5.39 4.25
N LEU A 98 1.53 4.22 4.91
CA LEU A 98 2.82 3.63 5.28
C LEU A 98 3.69 3.39 4.05
N THR A 99 3.09 2.78 3.02
CA THR A 99 3.74 2.46 1.74
C THR A 99 4.29 3.71 1.05
N MET A 100 3.48 4.76 0.93
CA MET A 100 3.93 6.00 0.28
C MET A 100 4.99 6.73 1.11
N VAL A 101 4.90 6.72 2.45
CA VAL A 101 5.94 7.31 3.31
C VAL A 101 7.27 6.62 3.07
N LEU A 102 7.33 5.28 3.12
CA LEU A 102 8.59 4.57 2.89
C LEU A 102 9.08 4.73 1.44
N ALA A 103 8.18 4.83 0.47
CA ALA A 103 8.57 5.11 -0.91
C ALA A 103 9.26 6.47 -1.04
N THR A 104 8.92 7.50 -0.24
CA THR A 104 9.69 8.76 -0.22
C THR A 104 11.13 8.58 0.28
N LEU A 105 11.39 7.49 1.01
CA LEU A 105 12.73 7.16 1.51
C LEU A 105 13.56 6.37 0.50
N ASN A 106 12.93 5.86 -0.57
CA ASN A 106 13.60 5.15 -1.64
C ASN A 106 14.11 6.13 -2.72
N ASP A 107 15.43 6.25 -2.79
CA ASP A 107 16.20 7.03 -3.74
C ASP A 107 16.87 6.16 -4.82
N ALA A 108 16.54 4.87 -4.88
CA ALA A 108 17.08 3.97 -5.89
C ALA A 108 16.34 4.14 -7.23
N ARG A 109 17.12 4.24 -8.31
CA ARG A 109 16.65 4.29 -9.69
C ARG A 109 16.19 2.90 -10.14
N ILE A 110 15.15 2.85 -10.97
CA ILE A 110 14.75 1.66 -11.72
C ILE A 110 15.06 1.92 -13.19
N ASP A 111 15.81 1.02 -13.82
CA ASP A 111 16.01 1.02 -15.26
C ASP A 111 14.90 0.22 -15.94
N LEU A 112 14.11 0.88 -16.77
CA LEU A 112 13.00 0.27 -17.53
C LEU A 112 13.48 -0.37 -18.84
N ASP A 113 14.67 0.01 -19.31
CA ASP A 113 15.27 -0.53 -20.53
C ASP A 113 16.07 -1.81 -20.23
N ALA A 114 16.34 -2.10 -18.96
CA ALA A 114 16.96 -3.33 -18.50
C ALA A 114 15.98 -4.52 -18.56
N GLY A 115 16.48 -5.70 -18.94
CA GLY A 115 15.65 -6.90 -19.07
C GLY A 115 14.89 -7.27 -17.78
N THR A 116 13.62 -7.63 -17.91
CA THR A 116 12.69 -7.85 -16.77
C THR A 116 13.01 -9.09 -15.92
N PHE A 117 13.83 -10.01 -16.42
CA PHE A 117 14.16 -11.25 -15.71
C PHE A 117 15.25 -10.99 -14.66
N MET A 118 14.93 -11.20 -13.37
CA MET A 118 15.83 -10.96 -12.23
C MET A 118 16.28 -9.50 -12.04
N ASN A 119 15.51 -8.52 -12.54
CA ASN A 119 15.81 -7.12 -12.29
C ASN A 119 15.33 -6.67 -10.89
N TYR A 120 16.21 -6.81 -9.91
CA TYR A 120 16.00 -6.29 -8.55
C TYR A 120 16.54 -4.87 -8.37
N GLN A 121 16.87 -4.15 -9.46
CA GLN A 121 17.27 -2.75 -9.36
C GLN A 121 16.13 -1.93 -8.74
N GLY A 122 16.49 -1.00 -7.85
CA GLY A 122 15.49 -0.22 -7.11
C GLY A 122 14.87 -0.92 -5.89
N MET A 123 15.03 -2.25 -5.74
CA MET A 123 14.53 -3.00 -4.58
C MET A 123 15.55 -3.03 -3.46
N LYS A 124 15.24 -2.36 -2.35
CA LYS A 124 16.00 -2.46 -1.09
C LYS A 124 15.45 -3.59 -0.23
N GLY A 125 16.30 -4.16 0.64
CA GLY A 125 15.86 -5.15 1.65
C GLY A 125 14.69 -4.66 2.52
N SER A 126 14.56 -3.34 2.72
CA SER A 126 13.43 -2.72 3.40
C SER A 126 12.07 -3.00 2.74
N GLN A 127 12.04 -3.23 1.42
CA GLN A 127 10.80 -3.48 0.70
C GLN A 127 10.24 -4.86 0.97
N PHE A 128 11.12 -5.86 1.15
CA PHE A 128 10.70 -7.19 1.59
C PHE A 128 10.13 -7.18 3.01
N VAL A 129 10.78 -6.50 3.94
CA VAL A 129 10.27 -6.33 5.31
C VAL A 129 8.90 -5.64 5.29
N MET A 130 8.76 -4.63 4.44
CA MET A 130 7.50 -3.93 4.29
C MET A 130 6.38 -4.86 3.78
N THR A 131 6.65 -5.78 2.85
CA THR A 131 5.70 -6.81 2.38
C THR A 131 5.10 -7.63 3.51
N PHE A 132 5.94 -8.05 4.45
CA PHE A 132 5.45 -8.75 5.63
C PHE A 132 4.60 -7.84 6.52
N LEU A 133 5.07 -6.63 6.83
CA LEU A 133 4.35 -5.69 7.70
C LEU A 133 2.97 -5.33 7.15
N PHE A 134 2.86 -5.14 5.84
CA PHE A 134 1.60 -4.78 5.18
C PHE A 134 0.49 -5.81 5.37
N VAL A 135 0.84 -7.10 5.40
CA VAL A 135 -0.12 -8.19 5.62
C VAL A 135 -0.31 -8.44 7.12
N LEU A 136 0.78 -8.45 7.89
CA LEU A 136 0.75 -8.79 9.31
C LEU A 136 0.07 -7.72 10.15
N VAL A 137 0.20 -6.44 9.83
CA VAL A 137 -0.40 -5.34 10.60
C VAL A 137 -1.94 -5.42 10.63
N PRO A 138 -2.68 -5.43 9.50
CA PRO A 138 -4.14 -5.54 9.55
C PRO A 138 -4.63 -6.85 10.17
N VAL A 139 -3.95 -7.98 9.87
CA VAL A 139 -4.29 -9.29 10.44
C VAL A 139 -4.06 -9.30 11.95
N GLY A 140 -2.94 -8.73 12.42
CA GLY A 140 -2.60 -8.61 13.82
C GLY A 140 -3.55 -7.69 14.58
N ILE A 141 -3.90 -6.53 14.00
CA ILE A 141 -4.92 -5.62 14.57
C ILE A 141 -6.26 -6.34 14.70
N TYR A 142 -6.74 -6.99 13.63
CA TYR A 142 -7.98 -7.75 13.68
C TYR A 142 -7.94 -8.82 14.77
N LYS A 143 -6.85 -9.61 14.86
CA LYS A 143 -6.73 -10.69 15.83
C LYS A 143 -6.66 -10.17 17.28
N LEU A 144 -5.92 -9.09 17.53
CA LEU A 144 -5.85 -8.48 18.85
C LEU A 144 -7.22 -7.92 19.28
N LEU A 145 -7.94 -7.28 18.37
CA LEU A 145 -9.28 -6.76 18.64
C LEU A 145 -10.30 -7.87 18.88
N SER A 146 -10.23 -8.98 18.12
CA SER A 146 -11.14 -10.11 18.32
C SER A 146 -10.85 -10.91 19.60
N LEU A 147 -9.62 -10.82 20.14
CA LEU A 147 -9.29 -11.35 21.46
C LEU A 147 -9.75 -10.44 22.61
N ALA A 148 -9.72 -9.11 22.41
CA ALA A 148 -10.09 -8.14 23.43
C ALA A 148 -11.60 -7.88 23.52
N ALA A 149 -12.34 -8.10 22.42
CA ALA A 149 -13.78 -7.92 22.32
C ALA A 149 -14.41 -9.12 21.59
N ASP A 150 -15.10 -8.88 20.47
CA ASP A 150 -15.70 -9.88 19.60
C ASP A 150 -15.36 -9.61 18.12
N GLU A 151 -15.61 -10.58 17.25
CA GLU A 151 -15.27 -10.48 15.82
C GLU A 151 -16.00 -9.34 15.11
N ASN A 152 -17.27 -9.09 15.42
CA ASN A 152 -18.04 -8.04 14.77
C ASN A 152 -17.52 -6.67 15.17
N THR A 153 -17.24 -6.47 16.46
CA THR A 153 -16.63 -5.24 16.97
C THR A 153 -15.24 -5.03 16.37
N ALA A 154 -14.43 -6.09 16.23
CA ALA A 154 -13.12 -6.01 15.57
C ALA A 154 -13.23 -5.55 14.10
N VAL A 155 -14.19 -6.10 13.34
CA VAL A 155 -14.46 -5.71 11.94
C VAL A 155 -14.88 -4.24 11.86
N VAL A 156 -15.76 -3.78 12.76
CA VAL A 156 -16.23 -2.39 12.79
C VAL A 156 -15.07 -1.43 13.07
N ILE A 157 -14.25 -1.71 14.09
CA ILE A 157 -13.09 -0.88 14.43
C ILE A 157 -12.08 -0.85 13.27
N LEU A 158 -11.80 -2.00 12.66
CA LEU A 158 -10.88 -2.09 11.52
C LEU A 158 -11.38 -1.28 10.32
N SER A 159 -12.67 -1.37 10.02
CA SER A 159 -13.33 -0.62 8.95
C SER A 159 -13.28 0.89 9.24
N PHE A 160 -13.56 1.29 10.47
CA PHE A 160 -13.55 2.68 10.90
C PHE A 160 -12.15 3.29 10.77
N LEU A 161 -11.11 2.52 11.15
CA LEU A 161 -9.73 2.94 11.00
C LEU A 161 -9.35 3.12 9.51
N GLY A 162 -9.77 2.19 8.63
CA GLY A 162 -9.63 2.36 7.18
C GLY A 162 -10.29 3.64 6.67
N ILE A 163 -11.56 3.86 7.03
CA ILE A 163 -12.35 5.03 6.61
C ILE A 163 -11.70 6.35 7.08
N ILE A 164 -11.25 6.41 8.33
CA ILE A 164 -10.55 7.60 8.86
C ILE A 164 -9.34 7.93 7.98
N PHE A 165 -8.45 6.97 7.72
CA PHE A 165 -7.26 7.25 6.94
C PHE A 165 -7.58 7.65 5.50
N ILE A 166 -8.61 7.07 4.89
CA ILE A 166 -9.08 7.48 3.56
C ILE A 166 -9.63 8.91 3.60
N ALA A 167 -10.47 9.25 4.58
CA ALA A 167 -11.05 10.58 4.72
C ALA A 167 -9.98 11.66 4.92
N PHE A 168 -8.95 11.36 5.71
CA PHE A 168 -7.81 12.25 5.95
C PHE A 168 -6.71 12.17 4.87
N SER A 169 -6.93 11.46 3.76
CA SER A 169 -5.95 11.28 2.67
C SER A 169 -5.37 12.58 2.15
N ASN A 170 -6.21 13.56 1.87
CA ASN A 170 -5.73 14.87 1.39
C ASN A 170 -4.75 15.54 2.36
N TRP A 171 -4.96 15.38 3.67
CA TRP A 171 -4.09 15.95 4.70
C TRP A 171 -2.75 15.21 4.76
N TRP A 172 -2.76 13.88 4.88
CA TRP A 172 -1.51 13.12 5.02
C TRP A 172 -0.70 13.04 3.72
N LEU A 173 -1.35 13.03 2.55
CA LEU A 173 -0.67 13.14 1.25
C LEU A 173 0.11 14.44 1.15
N LYS A 174 -0.48 15.56 1.61
CA LYS A 174 0.19 16.86 1.59
C LYS A 174 1.28 16.96 2.65
N LYS A 175 0.98 16.59 3.90
CA LYS A 175 1.88 16.81 5.04
C LYS A 175 3.01 15.79 5.11
N PHE A 176 2.69 14.50 4.99
CA PHE A 176 3.69 13.46 5.15
C PHE A 176 4.32 13.07 3.82
N ILE A 177 3.54 12.84 2.76
CA ILE A 177 4.14 12.33 1.51
C ILE A 177 4.85 13.45 0.74
N ALA A 178 4.10 14.46 0.29
CA ALA A 178 4.67 15.58 -0.45
C ALA A 178 5.69 16.37 0.39
N GLY A 179 5.40 16.57 1.68
CA GLY A 179 6.31 17.23 2.62
C GLY A 179 7.64 16.49 2.78
N THR A 180 7.62 15.18 3.08
CA THR A 180 8.85 14.38 3.26
C THR A 180 9.63 14.28 1.95
N PHE A 181 8.95 14.06 0.83
CA PHE A 181 9.60 14.02 -0.48
C PHE A 181 10.30 15.34 -0.79
N MET A 182 9.62 16.49 -0.62
CA MET A 182 10.19 17.80 -0.90
C MET A 182 11.37 18.14 0.01
N HIS A 183 11.29 17.76 1.29
CA HIS A 183 12.41 17.91 2.23
C HIS A 183 13.65 17.11 1.79
N ARG A 184 13.43 15.93 1.19
CA ARG A 184 14.49 15.03 0.70
C ARG A 184 14.81 15.16 -0.78
N LYS A 185 14.19 16.11 -1.49
CA LYS A 185 14.20 16.21 -2.96
C LYS A 185 15.59 16.06 -3.56
N TYR A 186 16.58 16.78 -3.05
CA TYR A 186 17.94 16.75 -3.58
C TYR A 186 18.60 15.38 -3.42
N LYS A 187 18.45 14.75 -2.25
CA LYS A 187 18.97 13.39 -2.00
C LYS A 187 18.30 12.37 -2.93
N SER A 188 16.99 12.45 -3.09
CA SER A 188 16.24 11.56 -3.99
C SER A 188 16.66 11.73 -5.45
N LEU A 189 16.78 12.97 -5.93
CA LEU A 189 17.21 13.26 -7.31
C LEU A 189 18.66 12.83 -7.56
N GLU A 190 19.57 13.05 -6.61
CA GLU A 190 20.94 12.58 -6.71
C GLU A 190 21.00 11.05 -6.79
N GLY A 191 20.21 10.35 -5.97
CA GLY A 191 20.06 8.89 -6.03
C GLY A 191 19.53 8.41 -7.38
N TYR A 192 18.50 9.07 -7.92
CA TYR A 192 17.91 8.72 -9.22
C TYR A 192 18.87 8.94 -10.41
N ARG A 193 19.84 9.84 -10.30
CA ARG A 193 20.86 10.06 -11.35
C ARG A 193 21.94 8.99 -11.35
N LYS A 194 22.25 8.41 -10.19
CA LYS A 194 23.17 7.28 -10.09
C LYS A 194 22.42 6.05 -10.60
N LEU A 195 22.87 5.42 -11.69
CA LEU A 195 22.49 4.02 -11.90
C LEU A 195 23.00 3.28 -10.67
N SER A 196 22.12 2.65 -9.90
CA SER A 196 22.54 1.82 -8.78
C SER A 196 23.48 0.76 -9.36
N ALA A 197 24.75 0.83 -8.95
CA ALA A 197 25.73 -0.21 -9.22
C ALA A 197 25.26 -1.55 -8.66
#